data_AF-A0A327RTR3-F1
#
_entry.id   AF-A0A327RTR3-F1
#
_cell.length_a   1.000
_cell.length_b   1.000
_cell.length_c   1.000
_cell.angle_alpha   90.00
_cell.angle_beta   90.00
_cell.angle_gamma   90.00
#
_symmetry.space_group_name_H-M   'P 1'
#
loop_
_entity.id
_entity.type
_entity.pdbx_description
1 polymer ?
#
loop_
_entity_poly.entity_id
_entity_poly.type
_entity_poly.pdbx_seq_one_letter_code
_entity_poly.pdbx_strand_id
1 'polypeptide(L)'
;MNNNSKEVRITNTIRSVFGILILLGGLAIYSIMGSSMQSPFYISKWIKLNVSYFLPQGWAFFSKDAREEKIFAFKRRKDGSLERLSPSAASYRYLFGLNRIVRRLPMEYQFLLSQTDSASWIPSNYNIVEIGENSRTKKIVFKKNIFYKGICCGEIILIKARITPWAWSCER
;
A
#
# COMPACT_ATOMS: atom_id res chain seq x y z
N MET A 1 28.65 44.04 -37.17
CA MET A 1 27.18 43.94 -37.29
C MET A 1 26.63 42.70 -36.56
N ASN A 2 26.80 42.55 -35.22
CA ASN A 2 26.34 41.33 -34.52
C ASN A 2 25.91 41.51 -33.05
N ASN A 3 25.76 42.75 -32.56
CA ASN A 3 25.30 42.99 -31.17
C ASN A 3 23.78 43.12 -31.10
N ASN A 4 23.15 43.82 -32.05
CA ASN A 4 21.69 44.01 -32.06
C ASN A 4 20.91 42.69 -32.18
N SER A 5 21.43 41.70 -32.92
CA SER A 5 20.78 40.39 -33.08
C SER A 5 20.81 39.56 -31.79
N LYS A 6 21.85 39.71 -30.95
CA LYS A 6 21.99 39.01 -29.67
C LYS A 6 21.08 39.62 -28.61
N GLU A 7 21.00 40.95 -28.55
CA GLU A 7 20.11 41.65 -27.59
C GLU A 7 18.62 41.39 -27.86
N VAL A 8 18.23 41.32 -29.14
CA VAL A 8 16.86 40.97 -29.53
C VAL A 8 16.51 39.52 -29.14
N ARG A 9 17.46 38.59 -29.24
CA ARG A 9 17.24 37.20 -28.79
C ARG A 9 17.11 37.08 -27.27
N ILE A 10 17.95 37.81 -26.51
CA ILE A 10 17.91 37.79 -25.04
C ILE A 10 16.58 38.36 -24.54
N THR A 11 16.14 39.51 -25.07
CA THR A 11 14.87 40.15 -24.69
C THR A 11 13.66 39.28 -25.00
N ASN A 12 13.64 38.57 -26.14
CA ASN A 12 12.57 37.63 -26.48
C ASN A 12 12.55 36.39 -25.56
N THR A 13 13.72 35.92 -25.13
CA THR A 13 13.83 34.77 -24.21
C THR A 13 13.34 35.15 -22.81
N ILE A 14 13.65 36.37 -22.34
CA ILE A 14 13.16 36.87 -21.05
C ILE A 14 11.63 37.01 -21.07
N ARG A 15 11.06 37.55 -22.16
CA ARG A 15 9.59 37.68 -22.33
C ARG A 15 8.87 36.33 -22.32
N SER A 16 9.41 35.32 -23.00
CA SER A 16 8.80 33.98 -23.03
C SER A 16 8.86 33.29 -21.66
N VAL A 17 9.98 33.38 -20.95
CA VAL A 17 10.12 32.85 -19.58
C VAL A 17 9.13 33.54 -18.63
N PHE A 18 9.00 34.86 -18.72
CA PHE A 18 8.05 35.61 -17.90
C PHE A 18 6.59 35.22 -18.19
N GLY A 19 6.25 35.03 -19.47
CA GLY A 19 4.93 34.55 -19.89
C GLY A 19 4.62 33.14 -19.37
N ILE A 20 5.59 32.24 -19.39
CA ILE A 20 5.45 30.88 -18.85
C ILE A 20 5.25 30.92 -17.33
N LEU A 21 5.99 31.78 -16.61
CA LEU A 21 5.82 31.94 -15.16
C LEU A 21 4.43 32.48 -14.79
N ILE A 22 3.91 33.45 -15.54
CA ILE A 22 2.55 33.98 -15.34
C ILE A 22 1.51 32.88 -15.61
N LEU A 23 1.68 32.10 -16.68
CA LEU A 23 0.78 31.00 -17.02
C LEU A 23 0.77 29.92 -15.93
N LEU A 24 1.95 29.50 -15.46
CA LEU A 24 2.09 28.52 -14.38
C LEU A 24 1.52 29.04 -13.05
N GLY A 25 1.79 30.31 -12.72
CA GLY A 25 1.23 30.97 -11.55
C GLY A 25 -0.30 31.05 -11.60
N GLY A 26 -0.87 31.40 -12.76
CA GLY A 26 -2.32 31.43 -12.98
C GLY A 26 -2.96 30.05 -12.84
N LEU A 27 -2.33 29.00 -13.39
CA LEU A 27 -2.78 27.61 -13.23
C LEU A 27 -2.72 27.14 -11.77
N ALA A 28 -1.69 27.55 -11.03
CA ALA A 28 -1.57 27.24 -9.60
C ALA A 28 -2.67 27.92 -8.79
N ILE A 29 -2.93 29.22 -9.01
CA ILE A 29 -4.01 29.96 -8.34
C ILE A 29 -5.38 29.38 -8.67
N TYR A 30 -5.63 29.04 -9.94
CA TYR A 30 -6.87 28.38 -10.37
C TYR A 30 -7.10 27.04 -9.65
N SER A 31 -6.04 26.25 -9.47
CA SER A 31 -6.11 24.98 -8.74
C SER A 31 -6.39 25.17 -7.25
N ILE A 32 -5.88 26.24 -6.64
CA ILE A 32 -6.14 26.60 -5.24
C ILE A 32 -7.60 27.07 -5.07
N MET A 33 -8.13 27.89 -5.99
CA MET A 33 -9.54 28.29 -5.97
C MET A 33 -10.50 27.11 -6.23
N GLY A 34 -10.10 26.12 -7.03
CA GLY A 34 -10.88 24.89 -7.21
C GLY A 34 -10.91 23.98 -5.98
N SER A 35 -9.92 24.11 -5.08
CA SER A 35 -9.80 23.32 -3.84
C SER A 35 -10.32 24.02 -2.60
N SER A 36 -10.73 25.29 -2.69
CA SER A 36 -11.51 25.95 -1.63
C SER A 36 -12.90 25.33 -1.57
N MET A 37 -12.97 24.25 -0.80
CA MET A 37 -14.14 23.45 -0.52
C MET A 37 -15.10 24.25 0.37
N GLN A 38 -15.95 25.08 -0.27
CA GLN A 38 -17.27 25.54 0.18
C GLN A 38 -17.78 26.65 -0.76
N SER A 39 -18.18 26.28 -1.98
CA SER A 39 -19.17 27.08 -2.72
C SER A 39 -20.43 26.23 -2.88
N PRO A 40 -21.62 26.73 -2.51
CA PRO A 40 -22.87 25.97 -2.50
C PRO A 40 -23.48 25.90 -3.90
N PHE A 41 -22.65 25.69 -4.93
CA PHE A 41 -23.14 25.51 -6.29
C PHE A 41 -23.42 24.04 -6.52
N TYR A 42 -24.69 23.74 -6.84
CA TYR A 42 -25.21 22.40 -7.12
C TYR A 42 -24.46 21.78 -8.31
N ILE A 43 -23.44 20.98 -8.01
CA ILE A 43 -22.69 20.23 -9.02
C ILE A 43 -23.53 19.03 -9.46
N SER A 44 -23.83 18.97 -10.76
CA SER A 44 -24.70 17.97 -11.37
C SER A 44 -24.14 16.55 -11.20
N LYS A 45 -25.05 15.57 -11.11
CA LYS A 45 -24.76 14.14 -10.85
C LYS A 45 -23.74 13.52 -11.82
N TRP A 46 -23.63 14.08 -13.03
CA TRP A 46 -22.70 13.66 -14.09
C TRP A 46 -21.23 13.94 -13.79
N ILE A 47 -20.93 14.99 -13.02
CA ILE A 47 -19.54 15.36 -12.68
C ILE A 47 -18.97 14.40 -11.61
N LYS A 48 -19.81 13.91 -10.69
CA LYS A 48 -19.38 12.95 -9.64
C LYS A 48 -18.80 11.64 -10.18
N LEU A 49 -19.31 11.15 -11.31
CA LEU A 49 -18.86 9.88 -11.91
C LEU A 49 -17.47 9.98 -12.55
N ASN A 50 -17.14 11.11 -13.17
CA ASN A 50 -15.85 11.31 -13.83
C ASN A 50 -14.74 11.72 -12.85
N VAL A 51 -15.10 12.40 -11.75
CA VAL A 51 -14.13 12.79 -10.72
C VAL A 51 -13.52 11.56 -10.03
N SER A 52 -14.27 10.46 -9.83
CA SER A 52 -13.71 9.24 -9.24
C SER A 52 -12.71 8.49 -10.14
N TYR A 53 -12.72 8.74 -11.45
CA TYR A 53 -11.75 8.18 -12.40
C TYR A 53 -10.46 9.02 -12.48
N PHE A 54 -10.54 10.33 -12.19
CA PHE A 54 -9.43 11.27 -12.28
C PHE A 54 -8.82 11.65 -10.92
N LEU A 55 -9.51 11.39 -9.81
CA LEU A 55 -8.92 11.54 -8.49
C LEU A 55 -7.85 10.44 -8.29
N PRO A 56 -6.66 10.80 -7.79
CA PRO A 56 -5.66 9.81 -7.47
C PRO A 56 -6.23 8.83 -6.45
N GLN A 57 -5.95 7.54 -6.65
CA GLN A 57 -6.29 6.41 -5.76
C GLN A 57 -5.77 6.55 -4.30
N GLY A 58 -5.23 7.71 -3.91
CA GLY A 58 -4.55 7.99 -2.65
C GLY A 58 -5.46 8.33 -1.46
N TRP A 59 -6.76 8.57 -1.65
CA TRP A 59 -7.69 8.88 -0.55
C TRP A 59 -8.31 7.62 0.09
N ALA A 60 -8.21 6.46 -0.55
CA ALA A 60 -8.59 5.16 0.03
C ALA A 60 -7.76 4.78 1.28
N PHE A 61 -6.67 5.53 1.55
CA PHE A 61 -5.86 5.37 2.74
C PHE A 61 -6.62 5.71 4.03
N PHE A 62 -7.59 6.63 3.97
CA PHE A 62 -8.36 7.09 5.14
C PHE A 62 -9.68 6.34 5.36
N SER A 63 -10.07 5.46 4.44
CA SER A 63 -11.33 4.68 4.53
C SER A 63 -11.14 3.28 5.12
N LYS A 64 -9.91 2.89 5.48
CA LYS A 64 -9.63 1.58 6.07
C LYS A 64 -9.75 1.65 7.60
N ASP A 65 -10.57 0.76 8.18
CA ASP A 65 -10.74 0.71 9.64
C ASP A 65 -9.40 0.36 10.31
N ALA A 66 -8.97 1.20 11.25
CA ALA A 66 -7.75 0.99 12.03
C ALA A 66 -7.82 -0.28 12.90
N ARG A 67 -9.02 -0.80 13.16
CA ARG A 67 -9.28 -2.02 13.96
C ARG A 67 -9.42 -3.29 13.12
N GLU A 68 -9.20 -3.20 11.81
CA GLU A 68 -9.27 -4.37 10.93
C GLU A 68 -8.30 -5.48 11.37
N GLU A 69 -8.79 -6.72 11.28
CA GLU A 69 -8.02 -7.91 11.60
C GLU A 69 -6.84 -8.04 10.64
N LYS A 70 -5.61 -8.00 11.17
CA LYS A 70 -4.41 -8.26 10.38
C LYS A 70 -4.04 -9.73 10.45
N ILE A 71 -3.52 -10.21 9.33
CA ILE A 71 -3.12 -11.59 9.16
C ILE A 71 -1.60 -11.63 9.11
N PHE A 72 -1.04 -12.50 9.94
CA PHE A 72 0.38 -12.74 10.06
C PHE A 72 0.66 -14.17 9.62
N ALA A 73 1.64 -14.34 8.75
CA ALA A 73 2.08 -15.66 8.31
C ALA A 73 3.45 -15.98 8.92
N PHE A 74 3.58 -17.18 9.45
CA PHE A 74 4.82 -17.70 10.01
C PHE A 74 5.19 -19.00 9.32
N LYS A 75 6.48 -19.19 9.06
CA LYS A 75 7.04 -20.43 8.54
C LYS A 75 7.69 -21.18 9.70
N ARG A 76 7.35 -22.45 9.85
CA ARG A 76 8.03 -23.32 10.81
C ARG A 76 9.39 -23.73 10.26
N ARG A 77 10.46 -23.45 11.00
CA ARG A 77 11.82 -23.89 10.69
C ARG A 77 12.04 -25.34 11.15
N LYS A 78 13.14 -25.94 10.69
CA LYS A 78 13.50 -27.33 11.03
C LYS A 78 13.76 -27.54 12.53
N ASP A 79 14.20 -26.49 13.21
CA ASP A 79 14.43 -26.44 14.66
C ASP A 79 13.14 -26.23 15.46
N GLY A 80 11.97 -26.15 14.80
CA GLY A 80 10.69 -25.90 15.43
C GLY A 80 10.35 -24.43 15.63
N SER A 81 11.31 -23.50 15.44
CA SER A 81 11.09 -22.06 15.60
C SER A 81 10.16 -21.49 14.53
N LEU A 82 9.41 -20.43 14.88
CA LEU A 82 8.57 -19.70 13.94
C LEU A 82 9.29 -18.48 13.37
N GLU A 83 9.43 -18.44 12.06
CA GLU A 83 9.96 -17.27 11.33
C GLU A 83 8.81 -16.51 10.68
N ARG A 84 8.69 -15.21 10.99
CA ARG A 84 7.67 -14.36 10.35
C ARG A 84 7.97 -14.20 8.86
N LEU A 85 7.00 -14.55 8.02
CA LEU A 85 7.04 -14.26 6.59
C LEU A 85 6.69 -12.78 6.39
N SER A 86 7.66 -11.89 6.52
CA SER A 86 7.50 -10.47 6.20
C SER A 86 8.77 -9.92 5.53
N PRO A 87 9.16 -10.46 4.36
CA PRO A 87 10.36 -10.01 3.67
C PRO A 87 10.26 -8.53 3.31
N SER A 88 11.27 -7.75 3.71
CA SER A 88 11.42 -6.36 3.27
C SER A 88 12.06 -6.32 1.89
N ALA A 89 11.45 -5.61 0.95
CA ALA A 89 12.04 -5.37 -0.36
C ALA A 89 13.39 -4.64 -0.28
N ALA A 90 13.64 -3.88 0.79
CA ALA A 90 14.90 -3.19 1.03
C ALA A 90 16.04 -4.10 1.52
N SER A 91 15.80 -5.41 1.71
CA SER A 91 16.85 -6.35 2.10
C SER A 91 17.83 -6.62 0.96
N TYR A 92 19.11 -6.85 1.30
CA TYR A 92 20.14 -7.31 0.36
C TYR A 92 19.71 -8.58 -0.40
N ARG A 93 18.92 -9.45 0.23
CA ARG A 93 18.36 -10.68 -0.37
C ARG A 93 17.52 -10.41 -1.62
N TYR A 94 16.92 -9.22 -1.71
CA TYR A 94 16.11 -8.76 -2.83
C TYR A 94 16.76 -7.63 -3.61
N LEU A 95 18.09 -7.48 -3.46
CA LEU A 95 18.89 -6.46 -4.16
C LEU A 95 18.30 -5.05 -3.96
N PHE A 96 17.93 -4.72 -2.71
CA PHE A 96 17.36 -3.42 -2.36
C PHE A 96 16.13 -3.02 -3.22
N GLY A 97 15.34 -4.01 -3.66
CA GLY A 97 14.09 -3.80 -4.37
C GLY A 97 14.19 -3.96 -5.90
N LEU A 98 15.39 -4.19 -6.44
CA LEU A 98 15.56 -4.60 -7.84
C LEU A 98 14.84 -5.94 -8.10
N ASN A 99 14.90 -6.88 -7.16
CA ASN A 99 14.11 -8.11 -7.23
C ASN A 99 12.69 -7.87 -6.67
N ARG A 100 11.72 -7.79 -7.58
CA ARG A 100 10.31 -7.50 -7.27
C ARG A 100 9.51 -8.69 -6.74
N ILE A 101 10.14 -9.84 -6.46
CA ILE A 101 9.45 -11.05 -6.01
C ILE A 101 8.58 -10.82 -4.76
N VAL A 102 9.03 -9.97 -3.83
CA VAL A 102 8.31 -9.60 -2.59
C VAL A 102 6.93 -9.00 -2.86
N ARG A 103 6.74 -8.33 -4.01
CA ARG A 103 5.45 -7.74 -4.39
C ARG A 103 4.35 -8.77 -4.67
N ARG A 104 4.71 -10.04 -4.87
CA ARG A 104 3.75 -11.13 -5.07
C ARG A 104 3.16 -11.65 -3.75
N LEU A 105 3.83 -11.39 -2.63
CA LEU A 105 3.46 -11.95 -1.33
C LEU A 105 2.02 -11.61 -0.88
N PRO A 106 1.52 -10.36 -1.02
CA PRO A 106 0.14 -10.05 -0.65
C PRO A 106 -0.90 -10.84 -1.46
N MET A 107 -0.61 -11.10 -2.75
CA MET A 107 -1.47 -11.91 -3.61
C MET A 107 -1.47 -13.39 -3.18
N GLU A 108 -0.31 -13.94 -2.81
CA GLU A 108 -0.21 -15.29 -2.26
C GLU A 108 -1.00 -15.42 -0.95
N TYR A 109 -0.93 -14.43 -0.06
CA TYR A 109 -1.76 -14.41 1.16
C TYR A 109 -3.24 -14.37 0.85
N GLN A 110 -3.68 -13.50 -0.05
CA GLN A 110 -5.08 -13.42 -0.40
C GLN A 110 -5.60 -14.75 -0.98
N PHE A 111 -4.77 -15.44 -1.76
CA PHE A 111 -5.09 -16.76 -2.29
C PHE A 111 -5.18 -17.85 -1.20
N LEU A 112 -4.26 -17.87 -0.23
CA LEU A 112 -4.34 -18.80 0.90
C LEU A 112 -5.59 -18.54 1.74
N LEU A 113 -5.94 -17.27 1.93
CA LEU A 113 -7.11 -16.86 2.69
C LEU A 113 -8.42 -17.17 1.97
N SER A 114 -8.48 -17.02 0.65
CA SER A 114 -9.68 -17.40 -0.11
C SER A 114 -9.95 -18.90 -0.10
N GLN A 115 -8.93 -19.71 0.17
CA GLN A 115 -9.06 -21.16 0.32
C GLN A 115 -9.27 -21.61 1.78
N THR A 116 -9.25 -20.67 2.73
CA THR A 116 -9.42 -20.97 4.15
C THR A 116 -10.83 -20.62 4.59
N ASP A 117 -11.61 -21.61 5.00
CA ASP A 117 -12.94 -21.36 5.56
C ASP A 117 -12.87 -20.70 6.94
N SER A 118 -13.86 -19.85 7.23
CA SER A 118 -14.11 -19.21 8.52
C SER A 118 -14.10 -20.20 9.69
N ALA A 119 -14.66 -21.40 9.51
CA ALA A 119 -14.69 -22.47 10.50
C ALA A 119 -13.32 -23.15 10.76
N SER A 120 -12.27 -22.76 10.03
CA SER A 120 -10.92 -23.30 10.24
C SER A 120 -10.07 -22.47 11.19
N TRP A 121 -10.53 -21.27 11.57
CA TRP A 121 -9.86 -20.44 12.57
C TRP A 121 -10.19 -20.92 13.98
N ILE A 122 -9.14 -21.15 14.78
CA ILE A 122 -9.27 -21.55 16.17
C ILE A 122 -9.01 -20.31 17.05
N PRO A 123 -9.93 -19.95 17.95
CA PRO A 123 -9.69 -18.85 18.88
C PRO A 123 -8.52 -19.19 19.81
N SER A 124 -7.67 -18.21 20.04
CA SER A 124 -6.48 -18.33 20.89
C SER A 124 -6.42 -17.12 21.82
N ASN A 125 -6.12 -17.37 23.09
CA ASN A 125 -5.87 -16.32 24.09
C ASN A 125 -4.38 -15.94 24.17
N TYR A 126 -3.52 -16.63 23.42
CA TYR A 126 -2.08 -16.37 23.38
C TYR A 126 -1.72 -15.16 22.54
N ASN A 127 -0.68 -14.45 22.95
CA ASN A 127 -0.08 -13.40 22.12
C ASN A 127 0.54 -13.99 20.84
N ILE A 128 0.70 -13.16 19.80
CA ILE A 128 1.29 -13.59 18.51
C ILE A 128 2.67 -14.27 18.70
N VAL A 129 3.45 -13.80 19.69
CA VAL A 129 4.78 -14.34 20.01
C VAL A 129 4.72 -15.72 20.65
N GLU A 130 3.65 -16.02 21.40
CA GLU A 130 3.47 -17.24 22.19
C GLU A 130 2.87 -18.41 21.38
N ILE A 131 2.38 -18.14 20.15
CA ILE A 131 1.65 -19.13 19.32
C ILE A 131 2.56 -20.24 18.74
N GLY A 132 3.87 -20.22 19.03
CA GLY A 132 4.86 -21.15 18.48
C GLY A 132 4.78 -22.60 18.91
N GLU A 133 4.52 -22.87 20.18
CA GLU A 133 4.77 -24.21 20.75
C GLU A 133 3.50 -24.90 21.27
N ASN A 134 2.48 -24.13 21.69
CA ASN A 134 1.29 -24.66 22.38
C ASN A 134 -0.04 -24.41 21.64
N SER A 135 0.01 -23.91 20.41
CA SER A 135 -1.23 -23.61 19.69
C SER A 135 -1.83 -24.85 19.05
N ARG A 136 -3.11 -25.11 19.32
CA ARG A 136 -3.90 -26.08 18.55
C ARG A 136 -4.02 -25.54 17.13
N THR A 137 -3.34 -26.18 16.17
CA THR A 137 -3.42 -25.82 14.75
C THR A 137 -4.31 -26.80 13.99
N LYS A 138 -5.28 -26.29 13.23
CA LYS A 138 -5.98 -27.10 12.23
C LYS A 138 -5.14 -27.13 10.97
N LYS A 139 -4.65 -28.32 10.60
CA LYS A 139 -3.87 -28.48 9.37
C LYS A 139 -4.79 -28.43 8.15
N ILE A 140 -4.55 -27.47 7.27
CA ILE A 140 -5.20 -27.38 5.95
C ILE A 140 -4.16 -27.75 4.90
N VAL A 141 -4.48 -28.73 4.07
CA VAL A 141 -3.61 -29.16 2.97
C VAL A 141 -4.15 -28.57 1.67
N PHE A 142 -3.44 -27.59 1.12
CA PHE A 142 -3.76 -27.01 -0.17
C PHE A 142 -3.32 -27.95 -1.29
N LYS A 143 -4.27 -28.42 -2.11
CA LYS A 143 -4.03 -29.40 -3.17
C LYS A 143 -3.23 -28.86 -4.36
N LYS A 144 -3.25 -27.54 -4.61
CA LYS A 144 -2.57 -26.92 -5.76
C LYS A 144 -2.06 -25.52 -5.41
N ASN A 145 -0.75 -25.34 -5.43
CA ASN A 145 -0.14 -24.02 -5.45
C ASN A 145 -0.15 -23.50 -6.89
N ILE A 146 -0.88 -22.42 -7.16
CA ILE A 146 -0.93 -21.79 -8.49
C ILE A 146 0.30 -20.92 -8.78
N PHE A 147 1.13 -20.63 -7.77
CA PHE A 147 2.29 -19.76 -7.90
C PHE A 147 3.55 -20.58 -8.18
N TYR A 148 4.18 -20.30 -9.34
CA TYR A 148 5.49 -20.85 -9.65
C TYR A 148 6.57 -20.26 -8.73
N LYS A 149 7.22 -21.12 -7.93
CA LYS A 149 8.20 -20.73 -6.89
C LYS A 149 7.65 -19.66 -5.94
N GLY A 150 6.46 -19.89 -5.38
CA GLY A 150 5.84 -18.99 -4.42
C GLY A 150 6.68 -18.80 -3.15
N ILE A 151 6.53 -17.63 -2.51
CA ILE A 151 7.20 -17.33 -1.22
C ILE A 151 6.58 -18.19 -0.11
N CYS A 152 5.27 -18.44 -0.19
CA CYS A 152 4.49 -19.25 0.73
C CYS A 152 4.61 -20.74 0.40
N CYS A 153 5.79 -21.33 0.59
CA CYS A 153 6.01 -22.78 0.44
C CYS A 153 6.38 -23.46 1.76
N GLY A 154 5.76 -24.62 1.99
CA GLY A 154 5.96 -25.47 3.17
C GLY A 154 4.82 -25.37 4.17
N GLU A 155 5.10 -25.73 5.42
CA GLU A 155 4.17 -25.53 6.53
C GLU A 155 4.15 -24.06 6.94
N ILE A 156 2.98 -23.45 6.84
CA ILE A 156 2.74 -22.05 7.14
C ILE A 156 1.63 -21.97 8.17
N ILE A 157 1.89 -21.21 9.22
CA ILE A 157 0.93 -20.90 10.27
C ILE A 157 0.38 -19.52 9.98
N LEU A 158 -0.95 -19.42 9.86
CA LEU A 158 -1.64 -18.16 9.72
C LEU A 158 -2.25 -17.77 11.06
N ILE A 159 -1.99 -16.54 11.50
CA ILE A 159 -2.52 -15.97 12.73
C ILE A 159 -3.32 -14.72 12.35
N LYS A 160 -4.59 -14.68 12.77
CA LYS A 160 -5.43 -13.50 12.60
C LYS A 160 -5.52 -12.78 13.94
N ALA A 161 -5.11 -11.51 13.98
CA ALA A 161 -5.11 -10.71 15.19
C ALA A 161 -5.61 -9.28 14.92
N ARG A 162 -6.42 -8.76 15.86
CA ARG A 162 -6.78 -7.33 15.87
C ARG A 162 -5.61 -6.54 16.43
N ILE A 163 -5.14 -5.56 15.68
CA ILE A 163 -4.04 -4.71 16.13
C ILE A 163 -4.64 -3.55 16.94
N THR A 164 -4.12 -3.35 18.16
CA THR A 164 -4.38 -2.13 18.91
C THR A 164 -3.68 -0.99 18.18
N PRO A 165 -4.41 0.05 17.71
CA PRO A 165 -3.78 1.12 16.95
C PRO A 165 -2.71 1.83 17.78
N TRP A 166 -1.67 2.33 17.10
CA TRP A 166 -0.48 2.89 17.73
C TRP A 166 -0.77 4.00 18.75
N ALA A 167 -1.82 4.80 18.51
CA ALA A 167 -2.27 5.86 19.40
C ALA A 167 -2.69 5.38 20.80
N TRP A 168 -3.03 4.09 20.93
CA TRP A 168 -3.46 3.44 22.19
C TRP A 168 -2.48 2.34 22.63
N SER A 169 -1.29 2.28 22.03
CA SER A 169 -0.28 1.27 22.35
C SER A 169 0.39 1.48 23.72
N CYS A 170 0.27 2.68 24.32
CA CYS A 170 0.95 3.06 25.56
C CYS A 170 0.11 2.86 26.83
N GLU A 171 -1.11 2.33 26.73
CA GLU A 171 -2.04 2.21 27.86
C GLU A 171 -2.09 0.78 28.44
N ARG A 172 -0.99 0.03 28.34
CA ARG A 172 -0.84 -1.33 28.89
C ARG A 172 0.39 -1.46 29.75
#